data_AF-A0A1U7NCL1-F1
#
_entry.id   AF-A0A1U7NCL1-F1
#
_cell.length_a   1.000
_cell.length_b   1.000
_cell.length_c   1.000
_cell.angle_alpha   90.00
_cell.angle_beta   90.00
_cell.angle_gamma   90.00
#
_symmetry.space_group_name_H-M   'P 1'
#
loop_
_entity.id
_entity.type
_entity.pdbx_description
1 polymer ?
#
loop_
_entity_poly.entity_id
_entity_poly.type
_entity_poly.pdbx_seq_one_letter_code
_entity_poly.pdbx_strand_id
1 'polypeptide(L)' 'MGTVEYVNYKAADGSEKPLGIYLPEGYDKNETYKTLYLSHGGGNEVEWMTIGSAKNIFDNLIAEGKLDKTIIVTMDN' A
#
# COMPACT_ATOMS: atom_id res chain seq x y z
N MET A 1 3.41 14.04 -4.23
CA MET A 1 3.71 12.84 -3.41
C MET A 1 2.53 11.88 -3.45
N GLY A 2 2.77 10.56 -3.27
CA GLY A 2 1.71 9.55 -3.27
C GLY A 2 0.72 9.69 -2.10
N THR A 3 -0.38 8.95 -2.15
CA THR A 3 -1.45 8.93 -1.14
C THR A 3 -1.52 7.59 -0.42
N VAL A 4 -2.09 7.58 0.78
CA VAL A 4 -2.45 6.35 1.51
C VAL A 4 -3.94 6.39 1.78
N GLU A 5 -4.62 5.31 1.41
CA GLU A 5 -6.05 5.10 1.61
C GLU A 5 -6.26 3.86 2.48
N TYR A 6 -7.31 3.88 3.31
CA TYR A 6 -7.73 2.71 4.08
C TYR A 6 -9.12 2.31 3.63
N VAL A 7 -9.27 1.05 3.24
CA VAL A 7 -10.53 0.51 2.72
C VAL A 7 -10.82 -0.83 3.37
N ASN A 8 -12.10 -1.17 3.45
CA ASN A 8 -12.51 -2.52 3.85
C ASN A 8 -12.80 -3.37 2.61
N TYR A 9 -12.51 -4.66 2.72
CA TYR A 9 -12.94 -5.67 1.76
C TYR A 9 -13.62 -6.83 2.46
N LYS A 10 -14.53 -7.49 1.74
CA LYS A 10 -15.14 -8.72 2.20
C LYS A 10 -14.20 -9.90 1.99
N ALA A 11 -13.74 -10.49 3.09
CA ALA A 11 -12.88 -11.66 3.10
C ALA A 11 -13.64 -12.95 2.74
N ALA A 12 -12.89 -14.03 2.51
CA ALA A 12 -13.44 -15.33 2.10
C ALA A 12 -14.40 -15.95 3.14
N ASP A 13 -14.20 -15.64 4.43
CA ASP A 13 -15.06 -16.07 5.53
C ASP A 13 -16.31 -15.19 5.69
N GLY A 14 -16.46 -14.15 4.86
CA GLY A 14 -17.57 -13.20 4.88
C GLY A 14 -17.38 -12.03 5.85
N SER A 15 -16.28 -11.96 6.60
CA SER A 15 -15.95 -10.81 7.43
C SER A 15 -15.50 -9.61 6.58
N GLU A 16 -15.68 -8.39 7.11
CA GLU A 16 -15.06 -7.18 6.55
C GLU A 16 -13.69 -7.00 7.20
N LYS A 17 -12.65 -6.88 6.38
CA LYS A 17 -11.25 -6.75 6.82
C LYS A 17 -10.63 -5.46 6.27
N PRO A 18 -9.82 -4.73 7.03
CA PRO A 18 -9.19 -3.51 6.57
C PRO A 18 -7.96 -3.78 5.69
N LEU A 19 -7.66 -2.84 4.81
CA LEU A 19 -6.45 -2.76 3.99
C LEU A 19 -5.89 -1.34 4.06
N GLY A 20 -4.57 -1.20 4.08
CA GLY A 20 -3.88 0.04 3.74
C GLY A 20 -3.40 -0.03 2.29
N ILE A 21 -3.64 1.03 1.52
CA ILE A 21 -3.28 1.11 0.11
C ILE A 21 -2.46 2.37 -0.12
N TYR A 22 -1.21 2.22 -0.55
CA TYR A 22 -0.41 3.33 -1.07
C TYR A 22 -0.58 3.42 -2.58
N LEU A 23 -0.93 4.62 -3.07
CA LEU A 23 -0.98 4.96 -4.48
C LEU A 23 0.19 5.91 -4.80
N PRO A 24 1.01 5.59 -5.81
CA PRO A 24 2.15 6.42 -6.18
C PRO A 24 1.70 7.79 -6.71
N GLU A 25 2.59 8.77 -6.67
CA GLU A 25 2.30 10.10 -7.21
C GLU A 25 1.85 10.07 -8.68
N GLY A 26 0.74 10.76 -8.96
CA GLY A 26 0.10 10.74 -10.28
C GLY A 26 -0.46 9.37 -10.66
N TYR A 27 -1.02 8.65 -9.69
CA TYR A 27 -1.83 7.47 -9.93
C TYR A 27 -3.01 7.78 -10.85
N ASP A 28 -3.21 6.93 -11.85
CA ASP A 28 -4.35 6.94 -12.78
C ASP A 28 -4.99 5.55 -12.79
N LYS A 29 -6.29 5.49 -12.50
CA LYS A 29 -7.06 4.24 -12.48
C LYS A 29 -7.08 3.47 -13.81
N ASN A 30 -6.70 4.12 -14.92
CA ASN A 30 -6.68 3.49 -16.24
C ASN A 30 -5.30 2.89 -16.59
N GLU A 31 -4.29 3.11 -15.75
CA GLU A 31 -2.95 2.58 -15.94
C GLU A 31 -2.74 1.30 -15.12
N THR A 32 -1.82 0.44 -15.59
CA THR A 32 -1.45 -0.79 -14.87
C THR A 32 -0.17 -0.54 -14.08
N TYR A 33 -0.21 -0.88 -12.79
CA TYR A 33 0.93 -0.73 -11.88
C TYR A 33 1.42 -2.08 -11.39
N LYS A 34 2.71 -2.15 -11.06
CA LYS A 34 3.22 -3.23 -10.21
C LYS A 34 2.53 -3.12 -8.84
N THR A 35 2.20 -4.25 -8.23
CA THR A 35 1.56 -4.29 -6.92
C THR A 35 2.37 -5.17 -5.97
N LEU A 36 2.70 -4.62 -4.80
CA LEU A 36 3.34 -5.35 -3.72
C LEU A 36 2.36 -5.50 -2.56
N TYR A 37 2.11 -6.74 -2.15
CA TYR A 37 1.42 -7.06 -0.91
C TYR A 37 2.45 -7.18 0.21
N LEU A 38 2.40 -6.25 1.17
CA LEU A 38 3.39 -6.09 2.23
C LEU A 38 2.78 -6.52 3.57
N SER A 39 3.16 -7.73 4.01
CA SER A 39 2.63 -8.35 5.23
C SER A 39 3.45 -7.96 6.47
N HIS A 40 2.79 -7.81 7.62
CA HIS A 40 3.44 -7.59 8.91
C HIS A 40 3.70 -8.92 9.65
N GLY A 41 4.54 -8.89 10.69
CA GLY A 41 4.78 -10.06 11.54
C GLY A 41 3.72 -10.30 12.62
N GLY A 42 3.10 -9.24 13.15
CA GLY A 42 2.10 -9.33 14.23
C GLY A 42 1.39 -8.00 14.56
N GLY A 43 1.35 -7.10 13.59
CA GLY A 43 0.70 -5.80 13.66
C GLY A 43 -0.65 -5.80 12.95
N ASN A 44 -0.93 -4.72 12.24
CA ASN A 44 -2.11 -4.57 11.39
C ASN A 44 -1.78 -3.80 10.10
N GLU A 45 -2.79 -3.46 9.30
CA GLU A 45 -2.67 -2.80 8.00
C GLU A 45 -2.04 -1.40 8.06
N VAL A 46 -2.03 -0.73 9.22
CA VAL A 46 -1.57 0.66 9.39
C VAL A 46 -0.07 0.73 9.62
N GLU A 47 0.54 -0.29 10.22
CA GLU A 47 1.89 -0.20 10.79
C GLU A 47 2.97 0.02 9.74
N TRP A 48 2.87 -0.64 8.58
CA TRP A 48 3.82 -0.41 7.48
C TRP A 48 3.77 1.01 6.95
N MET A 49 2.57 1.62 6.89
CA MET A 49 2.40 2.99 6.43
C MET A 49 2.87 4.02 7.44
N THR A 50 2.86 3.67 8.74
CA THR A 50 3.22 4.56 9.84
C THR A 50 4.61 4.26 10.41
N ILE A 51 4.73 3.22 11.24
CA ILE A 51 5.98 2.79 11.88
C ILE A 51 7.03 2.42 10.82
N GLY A 52 6.63 1.64 9.80
CA GLY A 52 7.51 1.23 8.72
C GLY A 52 7.83 2.32 7.70
N SER A 53 7.12 3.46 7.75
CA SER A 53 7.29 4.58 6.82
C SER A 53 7.28 4.20 5.34
N ALA A 54 6.52 3.14 4.97
CA ALA A 54 6.50 2.59 3.62
C ALA A 54 6.19 3.67 2.58
N LYS A 55 5.20 4.52 2.82
CA LYS A 55 4.88 5.66 1.94
C LYS A 55 6.12 6.49 1.57
N ASN A 56 6.91 6.90 2.57
CA ASN A 56 8.07 7.76 2.36
C ASN A 56 9.18 7.02 1.63
N ILE A 57 9.40 5.74 1.95
CA ILE A 57 10.40 4.90 1.27
C ILE A 57 10.05 4.75 -0.21
N PHE A 58 8.80 4.40 -0.52
CA PHE A 58 8.36 4.19 -1.90
C PHE A 58 8.30 5.50 -2.69
N ASP A 59 7.83 6.61 -2.11
CA ASP A 59 7.89 7.93 -2.73
C ASP A 59 9.34 8.28 -3.13
N ASN A 60 10.31 8.08 -2.22
CA ASN A 60 11.72 8.39 -2.49
C ASN A 60 12.32 7.48 -3.57
N LEU A 61 12.08 6.16 -3.50
CA LEU A 61 12.61 5.22 -4.49
C LEU A 61 12.06 5.50 -5.90
N ILE A 62 10.79 5.88 -6.01
CA ILE A 62 10.16 6.25 -7.28
C ILE A 62 10.76 7.57 -7.80
N ALA A 63 10.90 8.59 -6.93
CA ALA A 63 11.46 9.88 -7.31
C ALA A 63 12.94 9.78 -7.77
N GLU A 64 13.70 8.87 -7.17
CA GLU A 64 15.08 8.57 -7.56
C GLU A 64 15.20 7.67 -8.80
N GLY A 65 14.09 7.19 -9.37
CA GLY A 65 14.08 6.28 -10.51
C GLY A 65 14.62 4.87 -10.20
N LYS A 66 14.69 4.51 -8.92
CA LYS A 66 15.13 3.18 -8.46
C LYS A 66 14.00 2.15 -8.42
N LEU A 67 12.76 2.61 -8.55
CA LEU A 67 11.56 1.78 -8.58
C LEU A 67 10.55 2.38 -9.55
N ASP A 68 9.90 1.52 -10.35
CA ASP A 68 8.74 1.93 -11.15
C ASP A 68 7.56 2.34 -10.24
N LYS A 69 6.60 3.12 -10.76
CA LYS A 69 5.37 3.42 -10.02
C LYS A 69 4.71 2.11 -9.55
N THR A 70 4.61 1.93 -8.23
CA THR A 70 4.19 0.68 -7.60
C THR A 70 3.12 0.99 -6.55
N ILE A 71 2.03 0.22 -6.56
CA ILE A 71 0.98 0.23 -5.53
C ILE A 71 1.40 -0.71 -4.40
N ILE A 72 1.24 -0.28 -3.16
CA ILE A 72 1.48 -1.14 -1.98
C ILE A 72 0.16 -1.42 -1.30
N VAL A 73 -0.09 -2.69 -0.97
CA VAL A 73 -1.24 -3.14 -0.20
C VAL A 73 -0.76 -3.77 1.10
N THR A 74 -1.22 -3.28 2.24
CA THR A 74 -0.96 -3.81 3.57
C THR A 74 -2.26 -4.39 4.14
N MET A 75 -2.16 -5.51 4.85
CA MET A 75 -3.31 -6.28 5.33
C MET A 75 -3.23 -6.41 6.85
N ASP A 76 -4.38 -6.55 7.50
CA ASP A 76 -4.50 -7.10 8.86
C ASP A 76 -4.65 -8.63 8.74
N ASN A 77 -3.54 -9.35 8.97
CA ASN A 77 -3.42 -10.79 8.67
C ASN A 77 -4.34 -11.69 9.51
#